data_AF-A0A6M0AY67-F1
#
_entry.id   AF-A0A6M0AY67-F1
#
_cell.length_a   1.000
_cell.length_b   1.000
_cell.length_c   1.000
_cell.angle_alpha   90.00
_cell.angle_beta   90.00
_cell.angle_gamma   90.00
#
_symmetry.space_group_name_H-M   'P 1'
#
loop_
_entity.id
_entity.type
_entity.pdbx_description
1 polymer ?
#
loop_
_entity_poly.entity_id
_entity_poly.type
_entity_poly.pdbx_seq_one_letter_code
_entity_poly.pdbx_strand_id
1 'polypeptide(L)'
;MLRRLLDFFEKSGTGNRGQGTVDNNSRQQYQKTSLGRGLFVSIRYLLLVVLVFCLETCTVSSPAQVPVNQYVRRYLDVAEPVAIAVDGKGETKLFDGEDLSVGKELFSENCQRCHVGGANLINPTVSLSLERLAQATPPRDNLNGLIAFMRQPMTYDGTEESFSCREVEESWIPQEEIEKLAAFVIRAAQKGPGWGSEDLF
;
A
#
# COMPACT_ATOMS: atom_id res chain seq x y z
N MET A 1 -78.39 -11.82 -28.66
CA MET A 1 -77.05 -12.07 -29.22
C MET A 1 -76.41 -13.39 -28.75
N LEU A 2 -77.20 -14.40 -28.35
CA LEU A 2 -76.69 -15.67 -27.80
C LEU A 2 -77.17 -16.92 -28.57
N ARG A 3 -77.58 -16.73 -29.83
CA ARG A 3 -78.02 -17.80 -30.74
C ARG A 3 -77.11 -17.98 -31.96
N ARG A 4 -76.01 -17.22 -32.07
CA ARG A 4 -75.01 -17.35 -33.15
C ARG A 4 -73.72 -18.07 -32.74
N LEU A 5 -73.59 -18.46 -31.47
CA LEU A 5 -72.39 -19.12 -30.92
C LEU A 5 -72.45 -20.65 -30.92
N LEU A 6 -73.63 -21.25 -31.11
CA LEU A 6 -73.78 -22.71 -31.14
C LEU A 6 -73.68 -23.29 -32.55
N ASP A 7 -73.99 -22.52 -33.60
CA ASP A 7 -73.88 -22.99 -34.99
C ASP A 7 -72.43 -23.00 -35.52
N PHE A 8 -71.48 -22.41 -34.79
CA PHE A 8 -70.06 -22.45 -35.15
C PHE A 8 -69.38 -23.76 -34.72
N PHE A 9 -69.87 -24.41 -33.66
CA PHE A 9 -69.22 -25.61 -33.10
C PHE A 9 -69.57 -26.91 -33.83
N GLU A 10 -70.51 -26.88 -34.78
CA GLU A 10 -70.94 -28.08 -35.54
C GLU A 10 -70.26 -28.20 -36.92
N LYS A 11 -69.50 -27.17 -37.36
CA LYS A 11 -68.89 -27.11 -38.71
C LYS A 11 -67.36 -27.28 -38.73
N SER A 12 -66.75 -27.83 -37.70
CA SER A 12 -65.31 -28.16 -37.71
C SER A 12 -64.98 -29.60 -37.32
N GLY A 13 -65.96 -30.50 -37.43
CA GLY A 13 -65.70 -31.94 -37.53
C GLY A 13 -65.50 -32.31 -39.00
N THR A 14 -64.26 -32.34 -39.49
CA THR A 14 -63.77 -33.15 -40.64
C THR A 14 -62.33 -32.74 -40.99
N GLY A 15 -61.37 -33.17 -40.17
CA GLY A 15 -59.94 -33.07 -40.45
C GLY A 15 -59.36 -34.46 -40.74
N ASN A 16 -59.13 -34.72 -42.02
CA ASN A 16 -58.64 -35.96 -42.63
C ASN A 16 -57.40 -36.55 -41.92
N ARG A 17 -57.48 -37.82 -41.49
CA ARG A 17 -56.35 -38.57 -40.88
C ARG A 17 -55.43 -39.07 -42.00
N GLY A 18 -54.52 -38.21 -42.45
CA GLY A 18 -53.41 -38.60 -43.31
C GLY A 18 -52.36 -39.36 -42.51
N GLN A 19 -52.22 -40.66 -42.77
CA GLN A 19 -51.05 -41.45 -42.38
C GLN A 19 -49.83 -40.95 -43.19
N GLY A 20 -49.12 -39.96 -42.65
CA GLY A 20 -47.77 -39.64 -43.07
C GLY A 20 -46.79 -40.59 -42.39
N THR A 21 -46.23 -41.53 -43.14
CA THR A 21 -45.05 -42.29 -42.71
C THR A 21 -43.91 -41.29 -42.53
N VAL A 22 -43.58 -40.97 -41.29
CA VAL A 22 -42.38 -40.19 -40.97
C VAL A 22 -41.17 -41.04 -41.34
N ASP A 23 -40.45 -40.61 -42.36
CA ASP A 23 -39.23 -41.21 -42.85
C ASP A 23 -38.13 -41.14 -41.78
N ASN A 24 -37.50 -42.29 -41.50
CA ASN A 24 -36.49 -42.41 -40.43
C ASN A 24 -35.29 -41.46 -40.61
N ASN A 25 -35.03 -41.01 -41.84
CA ASN A 25 -33.96 -40.07 -42.17
C ASN A 25 -34.24 -38.66 -41.59
N SER A 26 -35.47 -38.17 -41.74
CA SER A 26 -35.92 -36.89 -41.17
C SER A 26 -35.90 -36.88 -39.64
N ARG A 27 -36.22 -37.99 -38.98
CA ARG A 27 -36.11 -38.12 -37.51
C ARG A 27 -34.66 -38.12 -37.02
N GLN A 28 -33.75 -38.83 -37.71
CA GLN A 28 -32.34 -38.83 -37.34
C GLN A 28 -31.68 -37.46 -37.54
N GLN A 29 -32.07 -36.73 -38.59
CA GLN A 29 -31.57 -35.39 -38.88
C GLN A 29 -32.12 -34.35 -37.87
N TYR A 30 -33.38 -34.48 -37.46
CA TYR A 30 -33.98 -33.67 -36.41
C TYR A 30 -33.36 -33.94 -35.01
N GLN A 31 -33.08 -35.20 -34.67
CA GLN A 31 -32.36 -35.55 -33.44
C GLN A 31 -30.92 -35.02 -33.42
N LYS A 32 -30.17 -35.11 -34.52
CA LYS A 32 -28.80 -34.58 -34.59
C LYS A 32 -28.75 -33.05 -34.46
N THR A 33 -29.70 -32.34 -35.08
CA THR A 33 -29.79 -30.88 -35.02
C THR A 33 -30.28 -30.36 -33.66
N SER A 34 -31.17 -31.08 -32.96
CA SER A 34 -31.59 -30.72 -31.60
C SER A 34 -30.52 -31.03 -30.55
N LEU A 35 -29.79 -32.14 -30.70
CA LEU A 35 -28.68 -32.52 -29.82
C LEU A 35 -27.50 -31.53 -29.95
N GLY A 36 -27.19 -31.08 -31.18
CA GLY A 36 -26.21 -30.04 -31.42
C GLY A 36 -26.59 -28.70 -30.79
N ARG A 37 -27.83 -28.23 -30.96
CA ARG A 37 -28.31 -26.96 -30.38
C ARG A 37 -28.32 -26.99 -28.85
N GLY A 38 -28.73 -28.10 -28.24
CA GLY A 38 -28.69 -28.28 -26.78
C GLY A 38 -27.27 -28.26 -26.23
N LEU A 39 -26.33 -28.92 -26.92
CA LEU A 39 -24.92 -28.94 -26.54
C LEU A 39 -24.27 -27.56 -26.60
N PHE A 40 -24.53 -26.77 -27.65
CA PHE A 40 -24.02 -25.40 -27.76
C PHE A 40 -24.57 -24.45 -26.69
N VAL A 41 -25.83 -24.62 -26.28
CA VAL A 41 -26.44 -23.82 -25.20
C VAL A 41 -25.84 -24.21 -23.85
N SER A 42 -25.67 -25.50 -23.58
CA SER A 42 -25.03 -26.00 -22.36
C SER A 42 -23.57 -25.56 -22.25
N ILE A 43 -22.80 -25.60 -23.34
CA ILE A 43 -21.41 -25.12 -23.38
C ILE A 43 -21.35 -23.61 -23.12
N ARG A 44 -22.22 -22.81 -23.75
CA ARG A 44 -22.28 -21.36 -23.50
C ARG A 44 -22.65 -21.03 -22.05
N TYR A 45 -23.57 -21.78 -21.46
CA TYR A 45 -23.95 -21.61 -20.07
C TYR A 45 -22.80 -21.99 -19.13
N LEU A 46 -22.10 -23.09 -19.40
CA LEU A 46 -20.90 -23.49 -18.64
C LEU A 46 -19.78 -22.45 -18.74
N LEU A 47 -19.52 -21.91 -19.93
CA LEU A 47 -18.54 -20.84 -20.13
C LEU A 47 -18.92 -19.56 -19.38
N LEU A 48 -20.21 -19.18 -19.36
CA LEU A 48 -20.67 -18.03 -18.59
C LEU A 48 -20.53 -18.24 -17.08
N VAL A 49 -20.86 -19.43 -16.58
CA VAL A 49 -20.71 -19.76 -15.15
C VAL A 49 -19.24 -19.77 -14.74
N VAL A 50 -18.34 -20.32 -15.57
CA VAL A 50 -16.90 -20.29 -15.32
C VAL A 50 -16.37 -18.86 -15.33
N LEU A 51 -16.85 -18.01 -16.25
CA LEU A 51 -16.39 -16.62 -16.37
C LEU A 51 -16.86 -15.77 -15.18
N VAL A 52 -18.10 -15.97 -14.69
CA VAL A 52 -18.61 -15.33 -13.46
C VAL A 52 -17.87 -15.85 -12.22
N PHE A 53 -17.60 -17.16 -12.14
CA PHE A 53 -16.83 -17.73 -11.03
C PHE A 53 -15.39 -17.22 -11.01
N CYS A 54 -14.73 -17.10 -12.17
CA CYS A 54 -13.41 -16.49 -12.29
C CYS A 54 -13.41 -15.00 -11.89
N LEU A 55 -14.45 -14.25 -12.27
CA LEU A 55 -14.61 -12.85 -11.87
C LEU A 55 -14.76 -12.69 -10.35
N GLU A 56 -15.50 -13.59 -9.69
CA GLU A 56 -15.65 -13.56 -8.22
C GLU A 56 -14.39 -14.01 -7.46
N THR A 57 -13.59 -14.91 -8.02
CA THR A 57 -12.33 -15.35 -7.39
C THR A 57 -11.15 -14.39 -7.60
N CYS A 58 -11.30 -13.38 -8.47
CA CYS A 58 -10.26 -12.39 -8.76
C CYS A 58 -10.44 -11.11 -7.93
N THR A 59 -10.73 -11.23 -6.63
CA THR A 59 -10.55 -10.10 -5.71
C THR A 59 -9.05 -9.87 -5.52
N VAL A 60 -8.49 -9.02 -6.38
CA VAL A 60 -7.10 -8.58 -6.29
C VAL A 60 -6.98 -7.81 -4.97
N SER A 61 -6.41 -8.44 -3.95
CA SER A 61 -6.06 -7.76 -2.70
C SER A 61 -5.09 -6.65 -3.05
N SER A 62 -5.56 -5.40 -3.10
CA SER A 62 -4.63 -4.27 -3.16
C SER A 62 -3.75 -4.32 -1.91
N PRO A 63 -2.43 -4.03 -2.02
CA PRO A 63 -1.60 -3.89 -0.83
C PRO A 63 -2.23 -2.82 0.06
N ALA A 64 -2.37 -3.11 1.35
CA ALA A 64 -2.80 -2.12 2.33
C ALA A 64 -1.74 -1.01 2.38
N GLN A 65 -2.03 0.12 1.74
CA GLN A 65 -1.14 1.28 1.78
C GLN A 65 -1.25 1.93 3.16
N VAL A 66 -0.12 2.07 3.85
CA VAL A 66 -0.10 2.83 5.11
C VAL A 66 -0.26 4.30 4.74
N PRO A 67 -1.27 5.02 5.26
CA PRO A 67 -1.46 6.41 4.90
C PRO A 67 -0.25 7.24 5.33
N VAL A 68 0.43 7.87 4.35
CA VAL A 68 1.56 8.76 4.60
C VAL A 68 1.14 9.88 5.56
N ASN A 69 1.92 10.05 6.62
CA ASN A 69 1.68 11.04 7.67
C ASN A 69 1.54 12.45 7.09
N GLN A 70 0.57 13.23 7.57
CA GLN A 70 0.26 14.56 7.04
C GLN A 70 1.47 15.51 7.10
N TYR A 71 2.25 15.48 8.18
CA TYR A 71 3.46 16.32 8.31
C TYR A 71 4.50 15.93 7.25
N VAL A 72 4.77 14.63 7.14
CA VAL A 72 5.73 14.07 6.18
C VAL A 72 5.35 14.49 4.75
N ARG A 73 4.09 14.28 4.36
CA ARG A 73 3.58 14.67 3.04
C ARG A 73 3.64 16.18 2.79
N ARG A 74 3.40 17.00 3.80
CA ARG A 74 3.27 18.46 3.66
C ARG A 74 4.63 19.15 3.60
N TYR A 75 5.59 18.70 4.39
CA TYR A 75 6.81 19.45 4.68
C TYR A 75 8.10 18.77 4.23
N LEU A 76 8.09 17.44 4.04
CA LEU A 76 9.33 16.70 3.78
C LEU A 76 9.55 16.36 2.31
N ASP A 77 8.73 16.88 1.38
CA ASP A 77 8.93 16.74 -0.07
C ASP A 77 9.17 15.28 -0.49
N VAL A 78 8.14 14.45 -0.29
CA VAL A 78 8.15 12.98 -0.42
C VAL A 78 7.19 12.48 -1.51
N ALA A 79 6.99 13.29 -2.56
CA ALA A 79 6.16 12.86 -3.69
C ALA A 79 6.76 11.65 -4.43
N GLU A 80 8.08 11.49 -4.34
CA GLU A 80 8.90 10.39 -4.84
C GLU A 80 9.82 9.92 -3.70
N PRO A 81 10.40 8.70 -3.76
CA PRO A 81 11.40 8.26 -2.80
C PRO A 81 12.59 9.22 -2.71
N VAL A 82 13.00 9.55 -1.48
CA VAL A 82 14.07 10.50 -1.20
C VAL A 82 15.39 9.78 -0.90
N ALA A 83 16.48 10.32 -1.42
CA ALA A 83 17.82 9.80 -1.17
C ALA A 83 18.40 10.39 0.13
N ILE A 84 18.84 9.51 1.03
CA ILE A 84 19.54 9.85 2.27
C ILE A 84 20.96 9.29 2.20
N ALA A 85 21.96 10.12 2.52
CA ALA A 85 23.36 9.71 2.49
C ALA A 85 23.64 8.60 3.52
N VAL A 86 24.39 7.57 3.11
CA VAL A 86 24.73 6.42 3.96
C VAL A 86 25.88 6.77 4.91
N ASP A 87 26.99 7.30 4.37
CA ASP A 87 28.22 7.55 5.13
C ASP A 87 29.03 8.78 4.66
N GLY A 88 28.43 9.65 3.85
CA GLY A 88 29.08 10.86 3.31
C GLY A 88 30.03 10.61 2.13
N LYS A 89 30.19 9.37 1.64
CA LYS A 89 31.08 9.04 0.50
C LYS A 89 30.37 8.99 -0.86
N GLY A 90 29.15 9.55 -0.93
CA GLY A 90 28.34 9.59 -2.15
C GLY A 90 27.34 8.44 -2.29
N GLU A 91 27.40 7.41 -1.43
CA GLU A 91 26.37 6.38 -1.36
C GLU A 91 25.09 6.93 -0.70
N THR A 92 23.94 6.56 -1.25
CA THR A 92 22.62 6.96 -0.74
C THR A 92 21.65 5.78 -0.72
N LYS A 93 20.74 5.78 0.26
CA LYS A 93 19.61 4.86 0.34
C LYS A 93 18.31 5.62 0.11
N LEU A 94 17.36 4.99 -0.60
CA LEU A 94 16.05 5.57 -0.89
C LEU A 94 15.05 5.22 0.22
N PHE A 95 14.24 6.20 0.61
CA PHE A 95 13.14 6.07 1.56
C PHE A 95 11.90 6.75 1.00
N ASP A 96 10.74 6.12 1.06
CA ASP A 96 9.50 6.72 0.59
C ASP A 96 8.74 7.46 1.70
N GLY A 97 7.55 7.98 1.37
CA GLY A 97 6.71 8.67 2.34
C GLY A 97 6.20 7.75 3.46
N GLU A 98 6.00 6.46 3.20
CA GLU A 98 5.55 5.50 4.21
C GLU A 98 6.69 5.22 5.20
N ASP A 99 7.92 5.01 4.70
CA ASP A 99 9.12 4.85 5.53
C ASP A 99 9.34 6.03 6.47
N LEU A 100 9.29 7.25 5.95
CA LEU A 100 9.46 8.46 6.76
C LEU A 100 8.29 8.70 7.72
N SER A 101 7.11 8.13 7.43
CA SER A 101 5.97 8.15 8.35
C SER A 101 6.18 7.21 9.52
N VAL A 102 6.73 6.01 9.29
CA VAL A 102 7.16 5.09 10.34
C VAL A 102 8.25 5.74 11.20
N GLY A 103 9.28 6.32 10.57
CA GLY A 103 10.34 7.02 11.29
C GLY A 103 9.85 8.18 12.14
N LYS A 104 8.86 8.94 11.66
CA LYS A 104 8.20 10.00 12.43
C LYS A 104 7.49 9.46 13.67
N GLU A 105 6.79 8.33 13.55
CA GLU A 105 6.07 7.74 14.68
C GLU A 105 7.07 7.26 15.75
N LEU A 106 8.10 6.54 15.34
CA LEU A 106 9.20 6.12 16.22
C LEU A 106 9.83 7.33 16.94
N PHE A 107 10.04 8.45 16.23
CA PHE A 107 10.56 9.67 16.84
C PHE A 107 9.59 10.28 17.87
N SER A 108 8.30 10.30 17.54
CA SER A 108 7.23 10.81 18.41
C SER A 108 7.16 10.05 19.73
N GLU A 109 7.20 8.71 19.66
CA GLU A 109 7.11 7.83 20.81
C GLU A 109 8.37 7.87 21.69
N ASN A 110 9.55 8.03 21.08
CA ASN A 110 10.80 7.71 21.74
C ASN A 110 11.76 8.89 21.96
N CYS A 111 11.68 9.93 21.12
CA CYS A 111 12.68 11.01 21.08
C CYS A 111 12.06 12.39 21.35
N GLN A 112 10.79 12.59 21.00
CA GLN A 112 10.16 13.90 20.96
C GLN A 112 10.15 14.64 22.30
N ARG A 113 10.12 13.91 23.44
CA ARG A 113 10.13 14.54 24.77
C ARG A 113 11.34 15.46 24.97
N CYS A 114 12.50 15.12 24.41
CA CYS A 114 13.71 15.93 24.49
C CYS A 114 14.02 16.66 23.18
N HIS A 115 13.47 16.18 22.06
CA HIS A 115 13.81 16.65 20.72
C HIS A 115 12.63 17.18 19.90
N VAL A 116 11.62 17.75 20.57
CA VAL A 116 10.48 18.37 19.89
C VAL A 116 10.93 19.39 18.84
N GLY A 117 10.44 19.25 17.61
CA GLY A 117 10.81 20.13 16.50
C GLY A 117 12.31 20.13 16.16
N GLY A 118 13.06 19.11 16.54
CA GLY A 118 14.52 19.06 16.34
C GLY A 118 15.33 19.84 17.38
N ALA A 119 14.70 20.38 18.43
CA ALA A 119 15.41 21.01 19.54
C ALA A 119 16.21 19.98 20.36
N ASN A 120 16.94 20.46 21.37
CA ASN A 120 17.50 19.61 22.41
C ASN A 120 17.29 20.29 23.76
N LEU A 121 16.29 19.82 24.51
CA LEU A 121 15.91 20.43 25.78
C LEU A 121 16.94 20.23 26.90
N ILE A 122 17.83 19.24 26.76
CA ILE A 122 18.89 18.96 27.74
C ILE A 122 20.11 19.84 27.47
N ASN A 123 20.47 19.98 26.20
CA ASN A 123 21.54 20.88 25.76
C ASN A 123 21.10 21.69 24.53
N PRO A 124 20.53 22.89 24.73
CA PRO A 124 20.02 23.72 23.64
C PRO A 124 21.05 24.12 22.58
N THR A 125 22.35 24.05 22.89
CA THR A 125 23.43 24.35 21.95
C THR A 125 23.75 23.20 20.99
N VAL A 126 23.14 22.01 21.17
CA VAL A 126 23.37 20.84 20.33
C VAL A 126 22.02 20.29 19.86
N SER A 127 21.39 21.04 18.95
CA SER A 127 20.13 20.67 18.29
C SER A 127 20.28 19.52 17.28
N LEU A 128 19.16 19.04 16.74
CA LEU A 128 19.10 18.11 15.60
C LEU A 128 19.05 18.84 14.24
N SER A 129 19.54 20.09 14.19
CA SER A 129 19.72 20.81 12.92
C SER A 129 20.77 20.13 12.06
N LEU A 130 20.65 20.25 10.73
CA LEU A 130 21.57 19.60 9.81
C LEU A 130 23.03 20.04 10.03
N GLU A 131 23.22 21.33 10.32
CA GLU A 131 24.53 21.89 10.63
C GLU A 131 25.16 21.24 11.88
N ARG A 132 24.40 21.13 12.98
CA ARG A 132 24.92 20.54 14.21
C ARG A 132 25.17 19.05 14.07
N LEU A 133 24.32 18.33 13.34
CA LEU A 133 24.56 16.92 13.01
C LEU A 133 25.85 16.74 12.20
N ALA A 134 26.12 17.61 11.23
CA ALA A 134 27.32 17.53 10.38
C ALA A 134 28.61 17.91 11.13
N GLN A 135 28.55 18.84 12.08
CA GLN A 135 29.70 19.30 12.88
C GLN A 135 30.05 18.39 14.07
N ALA A 136 29.21 17.41 14.40
CA ALA A 136 29.53 16.41 15.41
C ALA A 136 30.75 15.57 15.00
N THR A 137 31.45 15.02 15.99
CA THR A 137 32.56 14.08 15.76
C THR A 137 32.20 12.69 16.33
N PRO A 138 32.15 11.62 15.50
CA PRO A 138 32.08 11.67 14.03
C PRO A 138 30.77 12.34 13.52
N PRO A 139 30.68 12.72 12.23
CA PRO A 139 29.49 13.35 11.66
C PRO A 139 28.23 12.47 11.75
N ARG A 140 27.09 13.08 12.08
CA ARG A 140 25.80 12.44 12.36
C ARG A 140 24.69 12.88 11.39
N ASP A 141 25.05 13.50 10.27
CA ASP A 141 24.16 13.97 9.20
C ASP A 141 23.88 12.90 8.11
N ASN A 142 24.24 11.66 8.39
CA ASN A 142 24.13 10.50 7.51
C ASN A 142 23.61 9.28 8.28
N LEU A 143 23.13 8.29 7.55
CA LEU A 143 22.42 7.13 8.12
C LEU A 143 23.30 6.37 9.12
N ASN A 144 24.53 6.01 8.74
CA ASN A 144 25.42 5.24 9.58
C ASN A 144 25.84 6.00 10.84
N GLY A 145 26.19 7.28 10.70
CA GLY A 145 26.60 8.13 11.83
C GLY A 145 25.49 8.32 12.85
N LEU A 146 24.26 8.57 12.39
CA LEU A 146 23.12 8.77 13.28
C LEU A 146 22.66 7.47 13.95
N ILE A 147 22.64 6.34 13.22
CA ILE A 147 22.32 5.03 13.79
C ILE A 147 23.38 4.64 14.83
N ALA A 148 24.67 4.78 14.51
CA ALA A 148 25.74 4.49 15.45
C ALA A 148 25.60 5.32 16.74
N PHE A 149 25.28 6.60 16.62
CA PHE A 149 25.00 7.45 17.79
C PHE A 149 23.77 6.98 18.59
N MET A 150 22.69 6.56 17.95
CA MET A 150 21.52 6.03 18.68
C MET A 150 21.83 4.70 19.37
N ARG A 151 22.68 3.85 18.78
CA ARG A 151 23.12 2.58 19.38
C ARG A 151 24.10 2.77 20.53
N GLN A 152 24.92 3.82 20.50
CA GLN A 152 25.86 4.15 21.57
C GLN A 152 26.06 5.67 21.62
N PRO A 153 25.25 6.40 22.41
CA PRO A 153 25.34 7.85 22.44
C PRO A 153 26.69 8.32 22.97
N MET A 154 27.32 9.26 22.25
CA MET A 154 28.61 9.86 22.59
C MET A 154 28.49 11.37 22.79
N THR A 155 29.44 11.98 23.49
CA THR A 155 29.60 13.44 23.55
C THR A 155 29.72 14.04 22.15
N TYR A 156 29.50 15.35 22.01
CA TYR A 156 29.46 16.00 20.70
C TYR A 156 30.80 15.91 19.93
N ASP A 157 31.90 15.91 20.67
CA ASP A 157 33.27 15.68 20.19
C ASP A 157 33.66 14.19 20.08
N GLY A 158 32.79 13.28 20.54
CA GLY A 158 32.97 11.83 20.41
C GLY A 158 33.98 11.21 21.37
N THR A 159 34.43 11.95 22.39
CA THR A 159 35.50 11.51 23.29
C THR A 159 35.01 10.61 24.43
N GLU A 160 33.75 10.77 24.85
CA GLU A 160 33.15 10.03 25.96
C GLU A 160 31.74 9.53 25.63
N GLU A 161 31.28 8.51 26.34
CA GLU A 161 29.88 8.07 26.28
C GLU A 161 28.97 9.12 26.95
N SER A 162 27.81 9.35 26.33
CA SER A 162 26.83 10.32 26.81
C SER A 162 25.61 9.62 27.38
N PHE A 163 25.31 9.88 28.65
CA PHE A 163 24.07 9.41 29.30
C PHE A 163 22.90 10.41 29.16
N SER A 164 23.11 11.50 28.40
CA SER A 164 22.09 12.54 28.21
C SER A 164 21.08 12.19 27.11
N CYS A 165 21.44 11.25 26.23
CA CYS A 165 20.54 10.69 25.21
C CYS A 165 20.21 9.24 25.58
N ARG A 166 19.08 8.75 25.10
CA ARG A 166 18.64 7.37 25.32
C ARG A 166 19.32 6.46 24.31
N GLU A 167 20.05 5.47 24.80
CA GLU A 167 20.54 4.37 23.98
C GLU A 167 19.37 3.54 23.43
N VAL A 168 19.45 3.16 22.15
CA VAL A 168 18.44 2.37 21.44
C VAL A 168 19.02 0.99 21.14
N GLU A 169 18.62 -0.03 21.89
CA GLU A 169 19.05 -1.40 21.64
C GLU A 169 18.39 -2.01 20.38
N GLU A 170 19.11 -2.92 19.71
CA GLU A 170 18.61 -3.69 18.55
C GLU A 170 17.39 -4.54 18.90
N SER A 171 17.31 -5.01 20.15
CA SER A 171 16.19 -5.79 20.69
C SER A 171 14.89 -4.98 20.77
N TRP A 172 15.00 -3.65 20.84
CA TRP A 172 13.89 -2.75 21.06
C TRP A 172 13.45 -2.04 19.78
N ILE A 173 14.39 -1.49 19.01
CA ILE A 173 14.14 -0.96 17.65
C ILE A 173 15.09 -1.68 16.69
N PRO A 174 14.60 -2.60 15.85
CA PRO A 174 15.42 -3.35 14.89
C PRO A 174 16.06 -2.47 13.81
N GLN A 175 17.07 -3.00 13.12
CA GLN A 175 17.84 -2.30 12.09
C GLN A 175 16.97 -1.62 11.01
N GLU A 176 15.92 -2.29 10.53
CA GLU A 176 15.03 -1.71 9.51
C GLU A 176 14.28 -0.48 10.05
N GLU A 177 13.82 -0.54 11.29
CA GLU A 177 13.04 0.54 11.91
C GLU A 177 13.92 1.73 12.31
N ILE A 178 15.12 1.47 12.84
CA ILE A 178 16.05 2.54 13.22
C ILE A 178 16.58 3.30 12.00
N GLU A 179 16.68 2.65 10.84
CA GLU A 179 17.00 3.32 9.58
C GLU A 179 15.90 4.29 9.16
N LYS A 180 14.63 3.91 9.29
CA LYS A 180 13.49 4.78 9.01
C LYS A 180 13.44 5.97 9.97
N LEU A 181 13.72 5.73 11.26
CA LEU A 181 13.87 6.78 12.27
C LEU A 181 14.99 7.77 11.92
N ALA A 182 16.19 7.27 11.60
CA ALA A 182 17.32 8.10 11.21
C ALA A 182 17.02 8.88 9.92
N ALA A 183 16.43 8.24 8.91
CA ALA A 183 16.02 8.88 7.67
C ALA A 183 15.00 10.01 7.92
N PHE A 184 14.04 9.81 8.81
CA PHE A 184 13.11 10.87 9.22
C PHE A 184 13.83 12.06 9.84
N VAL A 185 14.72 11.84 10.81
CA VAL A 185 15.47 12.93 11.47
C VAL A 185 16.30 13.73 10.47
N ILE A 186 17.05 13.04 9.60
CA ILE A 186 17.88 13.68 8.58
C ILE A 186 17.01 14.45 7.59
N ARG A 187 15.92 13.85 7.09
CA ARG A 187 15.02 14.52 6.14
C ARG A 187 14.32 15.73 6.76
N ALA A 188 13.91 15.61 8.03
CA ALA A 188 13.35 16.73 8.77
C ALA A 188 14.38 17.86 8.95
N ALA A 189 15.65 17.55 9.22
CA ALA A 189 16.72 18.54 9.27
C ALA A 189 17.00 19.21 7.92
N GLN A 190 16.75 18.53 6.80
CA GLN A 190 16.94 19.09 5.46
C GLN A 190 15.77 19.97 4.98
N LYS A 191 14.52 19.63 5.36
CA LYS A 191 13.31 20.21 4.74
C LYS A 191 12.29 20.77 5.73
N GLY A 192 12.32 20.31 6.98
CA GLY A 192 11.35 20.66 8.02
C GLY A 192 11.42 22.15 8.37
N PRO A 193 10.33 22.92 8.20
CA PRO A 193 10.31 24.33 8.58
C PRO A 193 10.56 24.50 10.09
N GLY A 194 11.57 25.29 10.46
CA GLY A 194 11.95 25.53 11.85
C GLY A 194 12.58 24.31 12.55
N TRP A 195 12.94 23.25 11.83
CA TRP A 195 13.55 22.08 12.45
C TRP A 195 14.94 22.40 13.01
N GLY A 196 15.12 22.21 14.31
CA GLY A 196 16.38 22.45 15.00
C GLY A 196 16.82 23.91 15.04
N SER A 197 15.91 24.87 14.76
CA SER A 197 16.24 26.29 14.90
C SER A 197 16.47 26.65 16.36
N GLU A 198 17.65 27.18 16.67
CA GLU A 198 18.04 27.59 18.02
C GLU A 198 17.53 28.99 18.38
N ASP A 199 17.06 29.75 17.38
CA ASP A 199 16.59 31.14 17.51
C ASP A 199 15.17 31.30 18.09
N LEU A 200 14.54 30.20 18.55
CA LEU A 200 13.17 30.22 19.07
C LEU A 200 13.08 30.47 20.58
N PHE A 201 14.20 30.74 21.25
CA PHE A 201 14.28 31.13 22.66
C PHE A 201 15.22 32.30 22.90
#